data_AF-A0A4Y2NS09-F1
#
_entry.id   AF-A0A4Y2NS09-F1
#
_cell.length_a   1.000
_cell.length_b   1.000
_cell.length_c   1.000
_cell.angle_alpha   90.00
_cell.angle_beta   90.00
_cell.angle_gamma   90.00
#
_symmetry.space_group_name_H-M   'P 1'
#
loop_
_entity.id
_entity.type
_entity.pdbx_description
1 polymer ?
#
loop_
_entity_poly.entity_id
_entity_poly.type
_entity_poly.pdbx_seq_one_letter_code
_entity_poly.pdbx_strand_id
1 'polypeptide(L)'
;FKMWHEARKQEKKIRGMMVDYKRRAERRREYYEKIKQDPAQFLQVHGRPAKIHLDPAVAIAADSPATMMPWQGHPDNLIDRFDVRAHLDIIPEYNPSK
;
A
#
# COMPACT_ATOMS: atom_id res chain seq x y z
N PHE A 1 -56.53 -11.84 -22.30
CA PHE A 1 -55.78 -10.61 -21.94
C PHE A 1 -54.83 -10.77 -20.73
N LYS A 2 -55.15 -11.57 -19.71
CA LYS A 2 -54.30 -11.76 -18.51
C LYS A 2 -52.84 -12.16 -18.80
N MET A 3 -52.64 -13.09 -19.74
CA MET A 3 -51.32 -13.61 -20.13
C MET A 3 -50.39 -12.55 -20.76
N TRP A 4 -50.96 -11.57 -21.48
CA TRP A 4 -50.19 -10.50 -22.13
C TRP A 4 -49.67 -9.47 -21.12
N HIS A 5 -50.46 -9.15 -20.10
CA HIS A 5 -50.04 -8.26 -19.02
C HIS A 5 -48.94 -8.89 -18.17
N GLU A 6 -49.01 -10.20 -17.91
CA GLU A 6 -47.96 -10.94 -17.20
C GLU A 6 -46.65 -10.98 -17.99
N ALA A 7 -46.73 -11.25 -19.30
CA ALA A 7 -45.56 -11.21 -20.19
C ALA A 7 -44.86 -9.84 -20.18
N ARG A 8 -45.62 -8.73 -20.30
CA ARG A 8 -45.05 -7.36 -20.20
C ARG A 8 -44.45 -7.06 -18.83
N LYS A 9 -45.02 -7.59 -17.75
CA LYS A 9 -44.47 -7.41 -16.39
C LYS A 9 -43.12 -8.10 -16.25
N GLN A 10 -42.98 -9.31 -16.80
CA GLN A 10 -41.70 -10.02 -16.82
C GLN A 10 -40.67 -9.30 -17.70
N GLU A 11 -41.07 -8.84 -18.89
CA GLU A 11 -40.21 -8.10 -19.79
C GLU A 11 -39.65 -6.82 -19.13
N LYS A 12 -40.51 -6.05 -18.45
CA LYS A 12 -40.09 -4.85 -17.70
C LYS A 12 -39.09 -5.18 -16.59
N LYS A 13 -39.29 -6.30 -15.88
CA LYS A 13 -38.38 -6.76 -14.81
C LYS A 13 -37.00 -7.14 -15.38
N ILE A 14 -36.97 -7.89 -16.48
CA ILE A 14 -35.72 -8.31 -17.14
C ILE A 14 -34.94 -7.11 -17.66
N ARG A 15 -35.63 -6.15 -18.32
CA ARG A 15 -35.00 -4.91 -18.79
C ARG A 15 -34.41 -4.09 -17.64
N GLY A 16 -35.12 -3.96 -16.51
CA GLY A 16 -34.60 -3.30 -15.31
C GLY A 16 -33.33 -3.97 -14.79
N MET A 17 -33.35 -5.29 -14.64
CA MET A 17 -32.17 -6.06 -14.20
C MET A 17 -30.97 -5.88 -15.14
N MET A 18 -31.19 -5.88 -16.46
CA MET A 18 -30.13 -5.65 -17.46
C MET A 18 -29.48 -4.27 -17.30
N VAL A 19 -30.28 -3.22 -17.16
CA VAL A 19 -29.77 -1.84 -16.98
C VAL A 19 -28.97 -1.74 -15.68
N ASP A 20 -29.48 -2.33 -14.59
CA ASP A 20 -28.80 -2.34 -13.30
C ASP A 20 -27.48 -3.12 -13.34
N TYR A 21 -27.44 -4.25 -14.04
CA TYR A 21 -26.21 -5.01 -14.22
C TYR A 21 -25.19 -4.24 -15.04
N LYS A 22 -25.60 -3.58 -16.13
CA LYS A 22 -24.71 -2.72 -16.92
C LYS A 22 -24.13 -1.58 -16.08
N ARG A 23 -24.98 -0.84 -15.35
CA ARG A 23 -24.56 0.27 -14.49
C ARG A 23 -23.66 -0.18 -13.34
N ARG A 24 -23.88 -1.39 -12.80
CA ARG A 24 -23.02 -1.99 -11.78
C ARG A 24 -21.66 -2.40 -12.34
N ALA A 25 -21.64 -2.96 -13.55
CA ALA A 25 -20.40 -3.33 -14.24
C ALA A 25 -19.56 -2.08 -14.57
N GLU A 26 -20.20 -1.00 -15.04
CA GLU A 26 -19.54 0.28 -15.32
C GLU A 26 -18.90 0.89 -14.07
N ARG A 27 -19.65 1.01 -12.96
CA ARG A 27 -19.08 1.49 -11.69
C ARG A 27 -17.90 0.66 -11.20
N ARG A 28 -17.96 -0.66 -11.35
CA ARG A 28 -16.87 -1.55 -10.95
C ARG A 28 -15.64 -1.36 -11.84
N ARG A 29 -15.85 -1.20 -13.15
CA ARG A 29 -14.78 -0.87 -14.10
C ARG A 29 -14.13 0.46 -13.74
N GLU A 30 -14.91 1.52 -13.52
CA GLU A 30 -14.40 2.84 -13.11
C GLU A 30 -13.59 2.78 -11.82
N TYR A 31 -14.05 2.01 -10.83
CA TYR A 31 -13.33 1.81 -9.57
C TYR A 31 -11.96 1.15 -9.79
N TYR A 32 -11.90 0.06 -10.55
CA TYR A 32 -10.63 -0.62 -10.80
C TYR A 32 -9.70 0.16 -11.73
N GLU A 33 -10.22 0.89 -12.71
CA GLU A 33 -9.38 1.76 -13.55
C GLU A 33 -8.77 2.90 -12.73
N LYS A 34 -9.49 3.46 -11.75
CA LYS A 34 -8.91 4.41 -10.79
C LYS A 34 -7.81 3.78 -9.93
N ILE A 35 -8.01 2.55 -9.45
CA ILE A 35 -7.00 1.83 -8.65
C ILE A 35 -5.73 1.54 -9.45
N LYS A 36 -5.86 1.20 -10.74
CA LYS A 36 -4.69 0.92 -11.59
C LYS A 36 -3.81 2.15 -11.83
N GLN A 37 -4.35 3.36 -11.69
CA GLN A 37 -3.61 4.58 -12.01
C GLN A 37 -2.59 4.94 -10.93
N ASP A 38 -2.90 4.74 -9.65
CA ASP A 38 -1.96 5.01 -8.56
C ASP A 38 -2.15 4.03 -7.38
N PRO A 39 -1.25 3.05 -7.22
CA PRO A 39 -1.27 2.11 -6.10
C PRO A 39 -1.17 2.78 -4.71
N ALA A 40 -0.59 3.99 -4.63
CA ALA A 40 -0.40 4.71 -3.37
C ALA A 40 -1.66 5.49 -2.94
N GLN A 41 -2.65 5.68 -3.82
CA GLN A 41 -3.83 6.51 -3.54
C GLN A 41 -4.69 6.01 -2.37
N PHE A 42 -4.55 4.74 -2.00
CA PHE A 42 -5.21 4.11 -0.86
C PHE A 42 -4.24 3.65 0.23
N LEU A 43 -2.93 3.96 0.10
CA LEU A 43 -1.96 3.65 1.15
C LEU A 43 -2.27 4.53 2.36
N GLN A 44 -2.80 3.91 3.42
CA GLN A 44 -3.06 4.59 4.68
C GLN A 44 -1.91 4.34 5.64
N VAL A 45 -1.27 5.41 6.10
CA VAL A 45 -0.27 5.35 7.16
C VAL A 45 -0.98 5.58 8.49
N HIS A 46 -1.07 4.55 9.31
CA HIS A 46 -1.61 4.65 10.67
C HIS A 46 -0.47 4.67 11.68
N GLY A 47 -0.28 5.81 12.34
CA GLY A 47 0.61 5.92 13.50
C GLY A 47 -0.11 5.52 14.79
N ARG A 48 0.62 4.91 15.72
CA ARG A 48 0.22 4.78 17.13
C ARG A 48 1.26 5.47 18.00
N PRO A 49 0.86 6.16 19.09
CA PRO A 49 1.82 6.64 20.07
C PRO A 49 2.64 5.47 20.61
N ALA A 50 3.95 5.50 20.39
CA ALA A 50 4.87 4.53 20.94
C ALA A 50 5.61 5.21 22.09
N LYS A 51 5.53 4.64 23.29
CA LYS A 51 6.37 5.10 24.41
C LYS A 51 7.79 4.64 24.15
N ILE A 52 8.67 5.59 23.84
CA ILE A 52 10.09 5.33 23.66
C ILE A 52 10.67 5.04 25.04
N HIS A 53 11.05 3.79 25.28
CA HIS A 53 11.77 3.39 26.49
C HIS A 53 13.25 3.45 26.16
N LEU A 54 13.90 4.57 26.49
CA LEU A 54 15.35 4.71 26.42
C LEU A 54 15.92 4.15 27.73
N ASP A 55 16.07 2.83 27.79
CA ASP A 55 16.89 2.23 28.83
C ASP A 55 18.36 2.57 28.51
N PRO A 56 19.08 3.28 29.40
CA PRO A 56 20.48 3.63 29.18
C PRO A 56 21.36 2.41 28.91
N ALA A 57 21.07 1.26 29.52
CA ALA A 57 21.83 0.04 29.28
C ALA A 57 21.61 -0.50 27.85
N VAL A 58 20.39 -0.38 27.33
CA VAL A 58 20.05 -0.76 25.95
C VAL A 58 20.69 0.22 24.95
N ALA A 59 20.69 1.52 25.25
CA ALA A 59 21.35 2.52 24.41
C ALA A 59 22.86 2.27 24.31
N ILE A 60 23.53 2.06 25.45
CA ILE A 60 24.96 1.74 25.50
C ILE A 60 25.27 0.42 24.76
N ALA A 61 24.40 -0.58 24.88
CA ALA A 61 24.56 -1.84 24.17
C ALA A 61 24.39 -1.68 22.65
N ALA A 62 23.48 -0.82 22.19
CA ALA A 62 23.27 -0.52 20.77
C ALA A 62 24.48 0.21 20.16
N ASP A 63 25.10 1.14 20.90
CA ASP A 63 26.30 1.87 20.50
C ASP A 63 27.59 1.03 20.56
N SER A 64 27.52 -0.25 20.92
CA SER A 64 28.68 -1.13 20.98
C SER A 64 29.33 -1.29 19.60
N PRO A 65 30.67 -1.25 19.49
CA PRO A 65 31.37 -1.56 18.23
C PRO A 65 31.06 -2.96 17.69
N ALA A 66 30.54 -3.87 18.52
CA ALA A 66 30.10 -5.20 18.09
C ALA A 66 28.74 -5.20 17.36
N THR A 67 27.93 -4.16 17.57
CA THR A 67 26.63 -3.97 16.91
C THR A 67 26.68 -2.94 15.78
N MET A 68 27.71 -2.11 15.74
CA MET A 68 27.90 -1.11 14.70
C MET A 68 28.75 -1.64 13.53
N MET A 69 28.44 -1.21 12.30
CA MET A 69 29.23 -1.52 11.11
C MET A 69 29.33 -0.32 10.15
N PRO A 70 30.38 -0.24 9.32
CA PRO A 70 30.49 0.81 8.30
C PRO A 70 29.36 0.73 7.28
N TRP A 71 28.79 1.87 6.93
CA TRP A 71 27.75 1.96 5.90
C TRP A 71 28.37 1.76 4.51
N GLN A 72 27.68 1.00 3.65
CA GLN A 72 28.13 0.74 2.28
C GLN A 72 28.28 2.05 1.48
N GLY A 73 29.46 2.26 0.90
CA GLY A 73 29.81 3.48 0.15
C GLY A 73 30.24 4.67 1.01
N HIS A 74 29.97 4.65 2.32
CA HIS A 74 30.31 5.72 3.26
C HIS A 74 30.88 5.15 4.57
N PRO A 75 32.16 4.71 4.58
CA PRO A 75 32.74 3.99 5.71
C PRO A 75 32.89 4.85 6.98
N ASP A 76 32.89 6.18 6.84
CA ASP A 76 32.94 7.11 7.96
C ASP A 76 31.62 7.18 8.74
N ASN A 77 30.54 6.63 8.17
CA ASN A 77 29.24 6.55 8.80
C ASN A 77 29.00 5.14 9.32
N LEU A 78 28.77 5.01 10.62
CA LEU A 78 28.39 3.73 11.23
C LEU A 78 26.87 3.58 11.26
N ILE A 79 26.40 2.37 10.97
CA ILE A 79 25.00 1.95 11.12
C ILE A 79 24.90 0.73 12.03
N ASP A 80 23.74 0.52 12.63
CA ASP A 80 23.44 -0.71 13.34
C ASP A 80 23.47 -1.88 12.33
N ARG A 81 24.11 -2.99 12.69
CA ARG A 81 24.18 -4.21 11.88
C ARG A 81 22.82 -4.85 11.63
N PHE A 82 21.82 -4.54 12.45
CA PHE A 82 20.43 -4.96 12.31
C PHE A 82 19.57 -3.92 11.59
N ASP A 83 20.14 -2.77 11.21
CA ASP A 83 19.48 -1.84 10.30
C ASP A 83 19.23 -2.55 8.95
N VAL A 84 18.01 -2.44 8.44
CA VAL A 84 17.61 -3.10 7.18
C VAL A 84 18.52 -2.69 6.02
N ARG A 85 19.08 -1.48 6.06
CA ARG A 85 20.03 -0.98 5.05
C ARG A 85 21.31 -1.81 4.97
N ALA A 86 21.72 -2.49 6.04
CA ALA A 86 22.87 -3.39 6.03
C ALA A 86 22.67 -4.63 5.14
N HIS A 87 21.42 -4.93 4.76
CA HIS A 87 21.07 -6.07 3.91
C HIS A 87 20.91 -5.71 2.42
N LEU A 88 21.13 -4.45 2.05
CA LEU A 88 21.06 -4.03 0.66
C LEU A 88 22.36 -4.40 -0.04
N ASP A 89 22.28 -5.13 -1.17
CA ASP A 89 23.46 -5.44 -1.98
C ASP A 89 23.99 -4.19 -2.71
N ILE A 90 23.08 -3.29 -3.09
CA ILE A 90 23.36 -2.06 -3.86
C ILE A 90 22.53 -0.92 -3.28
N ILE A 91 23.19 0.21 -3.03
CA ILE A 91 22.54 1.47 -2.70
C ILE A 91 22.56 2.35 -3.96
N PRO A 92 21.40 2.63 -4.58
CA PRO A 92 21.37 3.48 -5.75
C PRO A 92 21.73 4.92 -5.37
N GLU A 93 22.54 5.57 -6.21
CA GLU A 93 22.83 6.99 -6.02
C GLU A 93 21.56 7.84 -6.17
N TYR A 94 21.40 8.81 -5.27
CA TYR A 94 20.30 9.74 -5.35
C TYR A 94 20.50 10.67 -6.55
N ASN A 95 19.59 10.59 -7.53
CA ASN A 95 19.57 11.50 -8.66
C ASN A 95 18.38 12.47 -8.54
N PRO A 96 18.59 13.74 -8.15
CA PRO A 96 17.52 14.72 -7.97
C PRO A 96 16.83 15.16 -9.27
N SER A 97 17.34 14.73 -10.43
CA SER A 97 16.79 15.09 -11.75
C SER A 97 15.81 14.05 -12.33
N LYS A 98 15.57 12.94 -11.62
CA LYS A 98 14.54 11.94 -11.95
C LYS A 98 13.33 12.05 -11.03
#